data_AF-A0A7S2Y2U6-F1
#
_entry.id   AF-A0A7S2Y2U6-F1
#
_cell.length_a   1.000
_cell.length_b   1.000
_cell.length_c   1.000
_cell.angle_alpha   90.00
_cell.angle_beta   90.00
_cell.angle_gamma   90.00
#
_symmetry.space_group_name_H-M   'P 1'
#
loop_
_entity.id
_entity.type
_entity.pdbx_description
1 polymer ?
#
loop_
_entity_poly.entity_id
_entity_poly.type
_entity_poly.pdbx_seq_one_letter_code
_entity_poly.pdbx_strand_id
1 'polypeptide(L)'
;MPIGWEEVKNNLEDYREVELNREVFVKDGFVTEAVFSLKPLTVEAAWLGILLTVFVLLMLAVGVLQFNVDAQKLVLAPIERMMEIVEVLAEDPLIEFDHTADMDADGNMRTGEYETRLLENTITKITGLLRVGFGVAGAEIISKNISLNEDSSSMLDPMVPGKRVFVIVGFCDIHEFEHITERLY
;
A
#
# COMPACT_ATOMS: atom_id res chain seq x y z
N MET A 1 56.57 11.23 -49.61
CA MET A 1 56.12 9.84 -49.84
C MET A 1 54.63 9.82 -49.57
N PRO A 2 53.78 9.40 -50.53
CA PRO A 2 52.35 9.32 -50.28
C PRO A 2 52.10 8.19 -49.28
N ILE A 3 51.43 8.50 -48.18
CA ILE A 3 51.00 7.52 -47.18
C ILE A 3 50.08 6.55 -47.92
N GLY A 4 50.39 5.26 -47.90
CA GLY A 4 49.65 4.25 -48.65
C GLY A 4 48.21 4.18 -48.15
N TRP A 5 47.24 4.16 -49.07
CA TRP A 5 45.80 4.04 -48.73
C TRP A 5 45.47 2.78 -47.89
N GLU A 6 46.34 1.76 -47.91
CA GLU A 6 46.26 0.56 -47.06
C GLU A 6 46.60 0.84 -45.59
N GLU A 7 47.55 1.72 -45.33
CA GLU A 7 47.99 2.10 -43.97
C GLU A 7 46.91 2.94 -43.26
N VAL A 8 46.18 3.75 -44.01
CA VAL A 8 45.04 4.53 -43.51
C VAL A 8 43.87 3.60 -43.20
N LYS A 9 43.57 2.62 -44.07
CA LYS A 9 42.49 1.63 -43.82
C LYS A 9 42.74 0.79 -42.56
N ASN A 10 43.95 0.28 -42.37
CA ASN A 10 44.28 -0.51 -41.17
C ASN A 10 44.12 0.30 -39.88
N ASN A 11 44.48 1.59 -39.88
CA ASN A 11 44.30 2.45 -38.70
C ASN A 11 42.83 2.82 -38.44
N LEU A 12 41.95 2.74 -39.45
CA LEU A 12 40.52 3.00 -39.32
C LEU A 12 39.73 1.76 -38.88
N GLU A 13 40.20 0.54 -39.18
CA GLU A 13 39.57 -0.72 -38.73
C GLU A 13 39.58 -0.87 -37.20
N ASP A 14 40.51 -0.20 -36.50
CA ASP A 14 40.62 -0.17 -35.03
C ASP A 14 39.60 0.78 -34.35
N TYR A 15 38.74 1.44 -35.11
CA TYR A 15 37.71 2.35 -34.60
C TYR A 15 36.33 1.72 -34.79
N ARG A 16 35.49 1.80 -33.76
CA ARG A 16 34.09 1.34 -33.86
C ARG A 16 33.36 2.21 -34.88
N GLU A 17 32.42 1.64 -35.65
CA GLU A 17 31.65 2.39 -36.67
C GLU A 17 30.91 3.62 -36.09
N VAL A 18 30.59 3.61 -34.80
CA VAL A 18 29.94 4.72 -34.07
C VAL A 18 30.91 5.86 -33.72
N GLU A 19 32.22 5.58 -33.77
CA GLU A 19 33.30 6.51 -33.41
C GLU A 19 33.94 7.18 -34.63
N LEU A 20 33.47 6.86 -35.84
CA LEU A 20 33.92 7.47 -37.09
C LEU A 20 32.74 8.17 -37.75
N ASN A 21 32.92 9.44 -38.09
CA ASN A 21 32.00 10.12 -38.99
C ASN A 21 32.66 10.24 -40.37
N ARG A 22 31.99 9.72 -41.40
CA ARG A 22 32.50 9.69 -42.77
C ARG A 22 31.64 10.60 -43.64
N GLU A 23 32.23 11.69 -44.12
CA GLU A 23 31.59 12.56 -45.10
C GLU A 23 32.24 12.36 -46.47
N VAL A 24 31.42 12.11 -47.49
CA VAL A 24 31.87 11.84 -48.86
C VAL A 24 31.41 12.98 -49.75
N PHE A 25 32.37 13.69 -50.34
CA PHE A 25 32.11 14.74 -51.31
C PHE A 25 32.52 14.24 -52.71
N VAL A 26 31.57 14.22 -53.63
CA VAL A 26 31.79 13.81 -55.02
C VAL A 26 31.59 15.00 -55.94
N LYS A 27 32.63 15.38 -56.70
CA LYS A 27 32.54 16.42 -57.73
C LYS A 27 33.48 16.11 -58.90
N ASP A 28 32.95 16.21 -60.12
CA ASP A 28 33.69 16.08 -61.40
C ASP A 28 34.65 14.88 -61.49
N GLY A 29 34.17 13.69 -61.09
CA GLY A 29 34.92 12.43 -61.21
C GLY A 29 35.94 12.17 -60.11
N PHE A 30 36.11 13.09 -59.16
CA PHE A 30 36.93 12.90 -57.95
C PHE A 30 36.04 12.59 -56.75
N VAL A 31 36.42 11.55 -56.00
CA VAL A 31 35.79 11.15 -54.73
C VAL A 31 36.74 11.57 -53.62
N THR A 32 36.32 12.54 -52.80
CA THR A 32 37.05 12.96 -51.62
C THR A 32 36.30 12.44 -50.40
N GLU A 33 37.00 11.65 -49.60
CA GLU A 33 36.50 11.10 -48.34
C GLU A 33 37.22 11.77 -47.18
N ALA A 34 36.44 12.35 -46.25
CA ALA A 34 36.94 12.83 -44.98
C ALA A 34 36.41 11.93 -43.86
N VAL A 35 37.31 11.43 -43.01
CA VAL A 35 36.94 10.62 -41.85
C VAL A 35 37.35 11.36 -40.59
N PHE A 36 36.39 11.61 -39.72
CA PHE A 36 36.57 12.31 -38.45
C PHE A 36 36.43 11.33 -37.30
N SER A 37 37.38 11.36 -36.36
CA SER A 37 37.33 10.57 -35.13
C SER A 37 36.44 11.25 -34.08
N LEU A 38 35.36 10.58 -33.69
CA LEU A 38 34.44 10.95 -32.62
C LEU A 38 34.74 10.24 -31.29
N LYS A 39 35.79 9.40 -31.21
CA LYS A 39 36.23 8.71 -29.97
C LYS A 39 36.13 9.55 -28.68
N PRO A 40 36.62 10.80 -28.60
CA PRO A 40 36.51 11.57 -27.37
C PRO A 40 35.06 11.86 -26.97
N LEU A 41 34.18 12.12 -27.95
CA LEU A 41 32.76 12.41 -27.71
C LEU A 41 31.98 11.16 -27.30
N THR A 42 32.30 10.00 -27.88
CA THR A 42 31.63 8.73 -27.55
C THR A 42 32.02 8.24 -26.16
N VAL A 43 33.27 8.44 -25.74
CA VAL A 43 33.74 8.08 -24.39
C VAL A 43 33.12 8.98 -23.32
N GLU A 44 33.03 10.31 -23.55
CA GLU A 44 32.35 11.23 -22.64
C GLU A 44 30.85 10.89 -22.51
N ALA A 45 30.19 10.58 -23.63
CA ALA A 45 28.79 10.16 -23.63
C ALA A 45 28.58 8.84 -22.87
N ALA A 46 29.49 7.88 -23.02
CA ALA A 46 29.42 6.60 -22.32
C ALA A 46 29.58 6.77 -20.80
N TRP A 47 30.51 7.63 -20.36
CA TRP A 47 30.69 7.94 -18.94
C TRP A 47 29.42 8.57 -18.33
N LEU A 48 28.84 9.56 -19.02
CA LEU A 48 27.59 10.20 -18.60
C LEU A 48 26.42 9.21 -18.58
N GLY A 49 26.36 8.30 -19.54
CA GLY A 49 25.34 7.24 -19.60
C GLY A 49 25.43 6.28 -18.41
N ILE A 50 26.64 5.80 -18.09
CA ILE A 50 26.86 4.92 -16.92
C ILE A 50 26.45 5.64 -15.63
N LEU A 51 26.87 6.89 -15.45
CA LEU A 51 26.54 7.67 -14.27
C LEU A 51 25.03 7.88 -14.11
N LEU A 52 24.33 8.20 -15.20
CA LEU A 52 22.87 8.36 -15.21
C LEU A 52 22.16 7.07 -14.80
N THR A 53 22.56 5.91 -15.33
CA THR A 53 21.95 4.63 -14.97
C THR A 53 22.14 4.27 -13.50
N VAL A 54 23.35 4.49 -12.96
CA VAL A 54 23.63 4.28 -11.53
C VAL A 54 22.79 5.23 -10.67
N PHE A 55 22.67 6.49 -11.07
CA PHE A 55 21.84 7.46 -10.37
C PHE A 55 20.37 7.05 -10.33
N VAL A 56 19.81 6.62 -11.47
CA VAL A 56 18.42 6.16 -11.56
C VAL A 56 18.19 4.91 -10.68
N LEU A 57 19.12 3.96 -10.69
CA LEU A 57 19.03 2.76 -9.86
C LEU A 57 19.03 3.10 -8.36
N LEU A 58 19.90 4.03 -7.92
CA LEU A 58 19.93 4.48 -6.54
C LEU A 58 18.64 5.21 -6.16
N MET A 59 18.15 6.10 -7.02
CA MET A 59 16.90 6.83 -6.78
C MET A 59 15.71 5.87 -6.67
N LEU A 60 15.64 4.85 -7.53
CA LEU A 60 14.58 3.85 -7.51
C LEU A 60 14.65 3.00 -6.24
N ALA A 61 15.84 2.57 -5.85
CA ALA A 61 16.04 1.81 -4.61
C ALA A 61 15.57 2.59 -3.38
N VAL A 62 15.95 3.87 -3.25
CA VAL A 62 15.50 4.73 -2.15
C VAL A 62 13.98 4.93 -2.21
N GLY A 63 13.42 5.18 -3.39
CA GLY A 63 11.98 5.34 -3.58
C GLY A 63 11.18 4.12 -3.13
N VAL A 64 11.65 2.91 -3.45
CA VAL A 64 11.01 1.66 -3.03
C VAL A 64 11.07 1.48 -1.52
N LEU A 65 12.23 1.75 -0.90
CA LEU A 65 12.37 1.63 0.55
C LEU A 65 11.45 2.61 1.28
N GLN A 66 11.40 3.86 0.83
CA GLN A 66 10.55 4.89 1.43
C GLN A 66 9.06 4.56 1.27
N PHE A 67 8.65 4.18 0.07
CA PHE A 67 7.26 3.78 -0.20
C PHE A 67 6.84 2.56 0.63
N ASN A 68 7.73 1.58 0.81
CA ASN A 68 7.41 0.38 1.58
C ASN A 68 7.18 0.69 3.07
N VAL A 69 8.05 1.52 3.66
CA VAL A 69 7.87 1.99 5.05
C VAL A 69 6.59 2.80 5.20
N ASP A 70 6.29 3.66 4.23
CA ASP A 70 5.06 4.46 4.24
C ASP A 70 3.81 3.57 4.13
N ALA A 71 3.80 2.57 3.24
CA ALA A 71 2.70 1.62 3.10
C ALA A 71 2.46 0.81 4.39
N GLN A 72 3.53 0.35 5.04
CA GLN A 72 3.45 -0.37 6.31
C GLN A 72 2.83 0.48 7.42
N LYS A 73 3.24 1.74 7.55
CA LYS A 73 2.75 2.62 8.62
C LYS A 73 1.35 3.18 8.36
N LEU A 74 1.03 3.55 7.12
CA LEU A 74 -0.21 4.25 6.81
C LEU A 74 -1.40 3.32 6.62
N VAL A 75 -1.18 2.09 6.16
CA VAL A 75 -2.28 1.18 5.78
C VAL A 75 -2.21 -0.14 6.52
N LEU A 76 -1.03 -0.74 6.62
CA LEU A 76 -0.90 -2.07 7.21
C LEU A 76 -1.12 -2.06 8.72
N ALA A 77 -0.48 -1.13 9.44
CA ALA A 77 -0.59 -1.03 10.89
C ALA A 77 -2.03 -0.76 11.39
N PRO A 78 -2.82 0.12 10.77
CA PRO A 78 -4.24 0.27 11.13
C PRO A 78 -5.09 -0.97 10.85
N ILE A 79 -4.85 -1.69 9.74
CA ILE A 79 -5.57 -2.93 9.42
C ILE A 79 -5.27 -4.03 10.44
N GLU A 80 -4.01 -4.13 10.88
CA GLU A 80 -3.59 -5.08 11.92
C GLU A 80 -4.34 -4.85 13.23
N ARG A 81 -4.48 -3.60 13.67
CA ARG A 81 -5.27 -3.24 14.87
C ARG A 81 -6.75 -3.55 14.72
N MET A 82 -7.34 -3.29 13.56
CA MET A 82 -8.73 -3.66 13.30
C MET A 82 -8.94 -5.16 13.38
N MET A 83 -8.02 -5.95 12.80
CA MET A 83 -8.08 -7.40 12.86
C MET A 83 -7.91 -7.92 14.29
N GLU A 84 -7.00 -7.34 15.07
CA GLU A 84 -6.80 -7.68 16.48
C GLU A 84 -8.08 -7.45 17.30
N ILE A 85 -8.76 -6.30 17.15
CA ILE A 85 -10.03 -6.02 17.84
C ILE A 85 -11.09 -7.08 17.48
N VAL A 86 -11.14 -7.49 16.21
CA VAL A 86 -12.10 -8.48 15.73
C VAL A 86 -11.79 -9.89 16.22
N GLU A 87 -10.51 -10.26 16.30
CA GLU A 87 -10.06 -11.54 16.85
C GLU A 87 -10.35 -11.61 18.35
N VAL A 88 -10.06 -10.55 19.10
CA VAL A 88 -10.40 -10.46 20.52
C VAL A 88 -11.93 -10.47 20.74
N LEU A 89 -12.70 -9.82 19.86
CA LEU A 89 -14.16 -9.85 19.89
C LEU A 89 -14.74 -11.24 19.59
N ALA A 90 -14.10 -12.00 18.70
CA ALA A 90 -14.47 -13.37 18.40
C ALA A 90 -14.29 -14.27 19.63
N GLU A 91 -13.21 -14.05 20.39
CA GLU A 91 -12.91 -14.83 21.59
C GLU A 91 -13.81 -14.45 22.78
N ASP A 92 -14.00 -13.16 23.04
CA ASP A 92 -14.93 -12.67 24.06
C ASP A 92 -15.60 -11.34 23.67
N PRO A 93 -16.89 -11.36 23.29
CA PRO A 93 -17.63 -10.17 22.90
C PRO A 93 -18.06 -9.28 24.07
N LEU A 94 -17.73 -9.64 25.31
CA LEU A 94 -18.00 -8.82 26.51
C LEU A 94 -16.83 -7.90 26.86
N ILE A 95 -15.68 -8.02 26.18
CA ILE A 95 -14.51 -7.18 26.39
C ILE A 95 -14.85 -5.72 26.09
N GLU A 96 -14.43 -4.85 27.00
CA GLU A 96 -14.58 -3.40 26.86
C GLU A 96 -13.33 -2.82 26.21
N PHE A 97 -13.48 -2.32 24.99
CA PHE A 97 -12.42 -1.64 24.27
C PHE A 97 -12.50 -0.14 24.56
N ASP A 98 -11.69 0.35 25.50
CA ASP A 98 -11.58 1.77 25.79
C ASP A 98 -10.55 2.43 24.87
N HIS A 99 -10.97 2.77 23.65
CA HIS A 99 -10.15 3.52 22.70
C HIS A 99 -10.21 5.04 22.91
N THR A 100 -10.73 5.53 24.04
CA THR A 100 -10.75 6.97 24.34
C THR A 100 -9.36 7.54 24.68
N ALA A 101 -8.36 6.68 24.91
CA ALA A 101 -7.01 7.10 25.32
C ALA A 101 -6.15 7.70 24.20
N ASP A 102 -6.44 7.43 22.92
CA ASP A 102 -5.60 7.88 21.79
C ASP A 102 -6.23 9.02 20.98
N MET A 103 -7.03 9.89 21.62
CA MET A 103 -7.25 11.24 21.08
C MET A 103 -6.01 12.09 21.33
N ASP A 104 -4.91 11.69 20.69
CA ASP A 104 -3.68 12.46 20.69
C ASP A 104 -3.94 13.85 20.13
N ALA A 105 -3.63 14.84 20.95
CA ALA A 105 -3.72 16.25 20.69
C ALA A 105 -2.62 16.75 19.72
N ASP A 106 -2.33 16.01 18.65
CA ASP A 106 -1.37 16.43 17.62
C ASP A 106 -2.09 16.61 16.27
N GLY A 107 -2.25 17.88 15.88
CA GLY A 107 -3.07 18.33 14.76
C GLY A 107 -2.51 18.05 13.36
N ASN A 108 -1.75 16.97 13.17
CA ASN A 108 -1.20 16.59 11.87
C ASN A 108 -1.75 15.24 11.39
N MET A 109 -3.07 15.15 11.29
CA MET A 109 -3.74 13.94 10.81
C MET A 109 -3.67 13.86 9.29
N ARG A 110 -3.02 12.81 8.77
CA ARG A 110 -2.99 12.51 7.33
C ARG A 110 -4.36 11.95 6.92
N THR A 111 -4.91 12.41 5.80
CA THR A 111 -6.29 12.10 5.35
C THR A 111 -6.62 10.59 5.31
N GLY A 112 -5.67 9.72 4.96
CA GLY A 112 -5.88 8.26 4.93
C GLY A 112 -5.93 7.59 6.31
N GLU A 113 -5.30 8.18 7.32
CA GLU A 113 -5.36 7.69 8.69
C GLU A 113 -6.71 8.04 9.33
N TYR A 114 -7.32 9.15 8.93
CA TYR A 114 -8.63 9.58 9.42
C TYR A 114 -9.76 8.61 9.06
N GLU A 115 -9.82 8.16 7.80
CA GLU A 115 -10.85 7.22 7.34
C GLU A 115 -10.76 5.88 8.09
N THR A 116 -9.53 5.39 8.27
CA THR A 116 -9.28 4.12 8.96
C THR A 116 -9.57 4.24 10.46
N ARG A 117 -9.19 5.34 11.10
CA ARG A 117 -9.52 5.58 12.52
C ARG A 117 -11.01 5.82 12.75
N LEU A 118 -11.73 6.37 11.77
CA LEU A 118 -13.18 6.47 11.82
C LEU A 118 -13.84 5.08 11.79
N LEU A 119 -13.35 4.17 10.94
CA LEU A 119 -13.81 2.79 10.88
C LEU A 119 -13.53 2.04 12.18
N GLU A 120 -12.34 2.21 12.77
CA GLU A 120 -11.94 1.60 14.05
C GLU A 120 -12.86 2.05 15.20
N ASN A 121 -13.11 3.35 15.28
CA ASN A 121 -14.07 3.93 16.23
C ASN A 121 -15.50 3.43 15.98
N THR A 122 -15.87 3.19 14.72
CA THR A 122 -17.19 2.66 14.37
C THR A 122 -17.32 1.22 14.82
N ILE A 123 -16.30 0.38 14.61
CA ILE A 123 -16.23 -1.00 15.12
C ILE A 123 -16.39 -0.98 16.64
N THR A 124 -15.62 -0.16 17.35
CA THR A 124 -15.68 -0.03 18.82
C THR A 124 -17.08 0.36 19.32
N LYS A 125 -17.78 1.25 18.61
CA LYS A 125 -19.15 1.62 18.95
C LYS A 125 -20.14 0.48 18.69
N ILE A 126 -19.98 -0.24 17.58
CA ILE A 126 -20.80 -1.41 17.26
C ILE A 126 -20.59 -2.49 18.32
N THR A 127 -19.35 -2.76 18.74
CA THR A 127 -19.05 -3.75 19.79
C THR A 127 -19.61 -3.32 21.14
N GLY A 128 -19.52 -2.03 21.50
CA GLY A 128 -20.17 -1.48 22.69
C GLY A 128 -21.69 -1.64 22.68
N LEU A 129 -22.35 -1.35 21.56
CA LEU A 129 -23.80 -1.55 21.40
C LEU A 129 -24.17 -3.04 21.42
N LEU A 130 -23.35 -3.90 20.81
CA LEU A 130 -23.54 -5.34 20.78
C LEU A 130 -23.45 -5.94 22.19
N ARG A 131 -22.48 -5.50 23.01
CA ARG A 131 -22.40 -5.89 24.42
C ARG A 131 -23.68 -5.54 25.20
N VAL A 132 -24.19 -4.32 25.02
CA VAL A 132 -25.43 -3.87 25.69
C VAL A 132 -26.65 -4.64 25.19
N GLY A 133 -26.74 -4.88 23.88
CA GLY A 133 -27.89 -5.54 23.26
C GLY A 133 -27.99 -7.03 23.53
N PHE A 134 -26.86 -7.73 23.62
CA PHE A 134 -26.83 -9.20 23.74
C PHE A 134 -26.49 -9.70 25.16
N GLY A 135 -25.80 -8.88 25.96
CA GLY A 135 -25.41 -9.23 27.31
C GLY A 135 -24.63 -10.55 27.40
N VAL A 136 -24.59 -11.13 28.61
CA VAL A 136 -23.80 -12.34 28.91
C VAL A 136 -24.35 -13.58 28.18
N ALA A 137 -25.67 -13.66 27.99
CA ALA A 137 -26.30 -14.81 27.36
C ALA A 137 -26.17 -14.82 25.82
N GLY A 138 -26.17 -13.64 25.18
CA GLY A 138 -26.01 -13.52 23.73
C GLY A 138 -24.54 -13.51 23.28
N ALA A 139 -23.60 -13.24 24.20
CA ALA A 139 -22.16 -13.33 23.95
C ALA A 139 -21.73 -14.70 23.40
N GLU A 140 -22.19 -15.81 23.99
CA GLU A 140 -21.86 -17.18 23.53
C GLU A 140 -22.36 -17.44 22.09
N ILE A 141 -23.49 -16.84 21.71
CA ILE A 141 -24.07 -17.00 20.37
C ILE A 141 -23.28 -16.20 19.33
N ILE A 142 -22.89 -14.96 19.68
CA ILE A 142 -22.16 -14.08 18.78
C ILE A 142 -20.74 -14.57 18.55
N SER A 143 -20.00 -14.93 19.61
CA SER A 143 -18.65 -15.49 19.49
C SER A 143 -18.62 -16.67 18.53
N LYS A 144 -19.66 -17.52 18.57
CA LYS A 144 -19.78 -18.65 17.64
C LYS A 144 -20.07 -18.24 16.19
N ASN A 145 -20.83 -17.16 15.98
CA ASN A 145 -21.14 -16.62 14.66
C ASN A 145 -19.99 -15.77 14.09
N ILE A 146 -19.14 -15.20 14.95
CA ILE A 146 -17.87 -14.54 14.63
C ILE A 146 -16.77 -15.60 14.79
N SER A 147 -16.88 -16.72 14.07
CA SER A 147 -15.81 -17.72 14.05
C SER A 147 -14.84 -17.38 12.93
N LEU A 148 -13.59 -17.10 13.30
CA LEU A 148 -12.45 -17.08 12.38
C LEU A 148 -12.22 -18.53 11.91
N ASN A 149 -12.84 -18.92 10.80
CA ASN A 149 -12.45 -20.16 10.13
C ASN A 149 -11.08 -19.93 9.48
N GLU A 150 -10.13 -20.84 9.71
CA GLU A 150 -8.74 -20.79 9.20
C GLU A 150 -8.63 -20.54 7.68
N ASP A 151 -9.68 -20.85 6.91
CA ASP A 151 -9.65 -20.89 5.44
C ASP A 151 -10.33 -19.72 4.73
N SER A 152 -11.07 -18.84 5.42
CA SER A 152 -11.81 -17.77 4.73
C SER A 152 -12.10 -16.55 5.59
N SER A 153 -11.87 -15.38 4.99
CA SER A 153 -12.13 -14.03 5.49
C SER A 153 -13.63 -13.71 5.68
N SER A 154 -14.44 -14.64 6.19
CA SER A 154 -15.83 -14.36 6.55
C SER A 154 -15.90 -14.05 8.04
N MET A 155 -15.70 -12.77 8.34
CA MET A 155 -15.69 -12.17 9.68
C MET A 155 -17.00 -12.35 10.47
N LEU A 156 -18.08 -12.83 9.85
CA LEU A 156 -19.35 -13.11 10.51
C LEU A 156 -20.21 -14.06 9.65
N ASP A 157 -20.49 -15.27 10.12
CA ASP A 157 -21.45 -16.18 9.51
C ASP A 157 -22.72 -16.25 10.38
N PRO A 158 -23.79 -15.51 10.02
CA PRO A 158 -25.05 -15.59 10.74
C PRO A 158 -25.83 -16.88 10.43
N MET A 159 -25.35 -17.72 9.50
CA MET A 159 -26.01 -18.94 9.06
C MET A 159 -25.44 -20.20 9.75
N VAL A 160 -24.79 -20.03 10.90
CA VAL A 160 -24.36 -21.14 11.77
C VAL A 160 -25.57 -21.81 12.44
N PRO A 161 -25.62 -23.15 12.52
CA PRO A 161 -26.68 -23.87 13.23
C PRO A 161 -26.77 -23.48 14.72
N GLY A 162 -27.95 -23.00 15.14
CA GLY A 162 -28.21 -22.57 16.51
C GLY A 162 -28.24 -23.71 17.54
N LYS A 163 -27.98 -23.37 18.80
CA LYS A 163 -28.05 -24.29 19.96
C LYS A 163 -29.41 -24.13 20.66
N ARG A 164 -30.03 -25.25 21.06
CA ARG A 164 -31.27 -25.22 21.86
C ARG A 164 -30.92 -24.79 23.28
N VAL A 165 -31.58 -23.73 23.75
CA VAL A 165 -31.44 -23.21 25.12
C VAL A 165 -32.80 -23.07 25.77
N PHE A 166 -32.89 -23.42 27.05
CA PHE A 166 -34.09 -23.18 27.86
C PHE A 166 -33.99 -21.78 28.43
N VAL A 167 -34.92 -20.90 28.03
CA VAL A 167 -34.93 -19.49 28.44
C VAL A 167 -36.26 -19.12 29.06
N ILE A 168 -36.22 -18.23 30.05
CA ILE A 168 -37.43 -17.58 30.60
C ILE A 168 -37.54 -16.23 29.89
N VAL A 169 -38.59 -16.04 29.11
CA VAL A 169 -38.84 -14.78 28.40
C VAL A 169 -39.80 -13.93 29.24
N GLY A 170 -39.31 -12.78 29.70
CA GLY A 170 -40.12 -11.78 30.36
C GLY A 170 -40.44 -10.65 29.39
N PHE A 171 -41.72 -10.37 29.17
CA PHE A 171 -42.15 -9.17 28.45
C PHE A 171 -42.40 -8.07 29.48
N CYS A 172 -41.74 -6.94 29.33
CA CYS A 172 -41.99 -5.73 30.09
C CYS A 172 -42.47 -4.67 29.10
N ASP A 173 -43.63 -4.08 29.40
CA ASP A 173 -44.17 -2.96 28.66
C ASP A 173 -44.16 -1.72 29.56
N ILE A 174 -43.73 -0.59 29.03
CA ILE A 174 -43.78 0.68 29.74
C ILE A 174 -45.12 1.31 29.40
N HIS A 175 -46.00 1.39 30.40
CA HIS A 175 -47.30 2.03 30.23
C HIS A 175 -47.12 3.48 29.76
N GLU A 176 -47.83 3.86 28.70
CA GLU A 176 -47.83 5.24 28.19
C GLU A 176 -46.43 5.76 27.78
N PHE A 177 -45.56 4.89 27.23
CA PHE A 177 -44.22 5.28 26.76
C PHE A 177 -44.23 6.50 25.83
N GLU A 178 -45.24 6.64 24.97
CA GLU A 178 -45.43 7.79 24.08
C GLU A 178 -45.45 9.12 24.84
N HIS A 179 -46.16 9.20 25.97
CA HIS A 179 -46.25 10.42 26.80
C HIS A 179 -44.94 10.78 27.50
N ILE A 180 -44.11 9.78 27.83
CA ILE A 180 -42.80 10.01 28.45
C ILE A 180 -41.82 10.58 27.42
N THR A 181 -41.82 10.05 26.20
CA THR A 181 -40.93 10.53 25.13
C THR A 181 -41.28 11.93 24.63
N GLU A 182 -42.55 12.34 24.71
CA GLU A 182 -43.00 13.69 24.37
C GLU A 182 -42.43 14.77 25.33
N ARG A 183 -42.10 14.41 26.57
CA ARG A 183 -41.57 15.33 27.60
C ARG A 183 -40.04 15.45 27.62
N LEU A 184 -39.34 14.59 26.87
CA LEU A 184 -37.88 14.51 26.81
C LEU A 184 -37.28 15.27 25.61
N TYR A 185 -38.13 15.84 24.75
CA TYR A 185 -37.78 16.76 23.68
C TYR A 185 -38.02 18.21 24.12
#